data_AF-A0A922WPU7-F1
#
_entry.id   AF-A0A922WPU7-F1
#
_cell.length_a   1.000
_cell.length_b   1.000
_cell.length_c   1.000
_cell.angle_alpha   90.00
_cell.angle_beta   90.00
_cell.angle_gamma   90.00
#
_symmetry.space_group_name_H-M   'P 1'
#
loop_
_entity.id
_entity.type
_entity.pdbx_description
1 polymer ?
#
loop_
_entity_poly.entity_id
_entity_poly.type
_entity_poly.pdbx_seq_one_letter_code
_entity_poly.pdbx_strand_id
1 'polypeptide(L)'
;MTHSPEYLRMIAARNATETRLRELERQQREAADTAVNSPAAHRGDSGWRKSDEAAYQAVLADLRYRNRNDIGALTAKLNRQQAAIRAWLTKAQRNSAKHN
;
A
#
# COMPACT_ATOMS: atom_id res chain seq x y z
N MET A 1 -23.90 -17.15 -3.48
CA MET A 1 -23.64 -16.96 -2.04
C MET A 1 -23.59 -15.46 -1.76
N THR A 2 -24.58 -14.91 -1.07
CA THR A 2 -24.55 -13.52 -0.62
C THR A 2 -23.68 -13.45 0.64
N HIS A 3 -22.61 -12.67 0.61
CA HIS A 3 -21.75 -12.50 1.78
C HIS A 3 -22.48 -11.72 2.89
N SER A 4 -22.18 -12.04 4.16
CA SER A 4 -22.77 -11.32 5.28
C SER A 4 -22.35 -9.83 5.26
N PRO A 5 -23.19 -8.91 5.79
CA PRO A 5 -22.81 -7.51 5.94
C PRO A 5 -21.52 -7.31 6.76
N GLU A 6 -21.25 -8.19 7.72
CA GLU A 6 -20.01 -8.22 8.49
C GLU A 6 -18.78 -8.45 7.59
N TYR A 7 -18.83 -9.47 6.73
CA TYR A 7 -17.75 -9.77 5.79
C TYR A 7 -17.48 -8.59 4.85
N LEU A 8 -18.54 -7.97 4.32
CA LEU A 8 -18.42 -6.79 3.45
C LEU A 8 -17.74 -5.62 4.16
N ARG A 9 -18.04 -5.38 5.44
CA ARG A 9 -17.36 -4.36 6.25
C ARG A 9 -15.87 -4.67 6.45
N MET A 10 -15.51 -5.94 6.66
CA MET A 10 -14.11 -6.36 6.77
C MET A 10 -13.34 -6.12 5.46
N ILE A 11 -13.94 -6.44 4.32
CA ILE A 11 -13.37 -6.16 2.99
C ILE A 11 -13.21 -4.65 2.78
N ALA A 12 -14.23 -3.85 3.10
CA ALA A 12 -14.16 -2.40 2.97
C ALA A 12 -13.03 -1.79 3.83
N ALA A 13 -12.89 -2.23 5.09
CA ALA A 13 -11.82 -1.76 5.97
C ALA A 13 -10.42 -2.16 5.47
N ARG A 14 -10.28 -3.37 4.90
CA ARG A 14 -9.06 -3.84 4.26
C ARG A 14 -8.70 -2.99 3.04
N ASN A 15 -9.68 -2.73 2.18
CA ASN A 15 -9.47 -1.94 0.95
C ASN A 15 -9.12 -0.49 1.29
N ALA A 16 -9.79 0.13 2.26
CA ALA A 16 -9.44 1.47 2.71
C ALA A 16 -7.99 1.56 3.22
N THR A 17 -7.51 0.53 3.94
CA THR A 17 -6.13 0.48 4.45
C THR A 17 -5.12 0.29 3.30
N GLU A 18 -5.45 -0.54 2.31
CA GLU A 18 -4.62 -0.71 1.11
C GLU A 18 -4.55 0.57 0.26
N THR A 19 -5.69 1.21 0.01
CA THR A 19 -5.73 2.50 -0.70
C THR A 19 -4.85 3.53 -0.02
N ARG A 20 -4.92 3.62 1.32
CA ARG A 20 -4.09 4.55 2.08
C ARG A 20 -2.59 4.27 1.94
N LEU A 21 -2.18 3.00 1.94
CA LEU A 21 -0.79 2.62 1.69
C LEU A 21 -0.34 3.04 0.29
N ARG A 22 -1.14 2.77 -0.74
CA ARG A 22 -0.83 3.13 -2.13
C ARG A 22 -0.75 4.65 -2.32
N GLU A 23 -1.63 5.41 -1.69
CA GLU A 23 -1.58 6.87 -1.70
C GLU A 23 -0.31 7.40 -1.07
N LEU A 24 0.11 6.86 0.07
CA LEU A 24 1.32 7.28 0.75
C LEU A 24 2.58 6.91 -0.05
N GLU A 25 2.60 5.76 -0.72
CA GLU A 25 3.65 5.40 -1.67
C GLU A 25 3.70 6.36 -2.87
N ARG A 26 2.54 6.69 -3.44
CA ARG A 26 2.43 7.65 -4.55
C ARG A 26 2.94 9.03 -4.14
N GLN A 27 2.51 9.55 -2.99
CA GLN A 27 2.94 10.83 -2.45
C GLN A 27 4.45 10.91 -2.24
N GLN A 28 5.07 9.82 -1.77
CA GLN A 28 6.53 9.77 -1.62
C GLN A 28 7.26 9.79 -2.96
N ARG A 29 6.73 9.11 -3.98
CA ARG A 29 7.30 9.17 -5.34
C ARG A 29 7.17 10.57 -5.92
N GLU A 30 5.99 11.17 -5.85
CA GLU A 30 5.72 12.54 -6.32
C GLU A 30 6.61 13.57 -5.60
N ALA A 31 6.81 13.42 -4.29
CA ALA A 31 7.72 14.26 -3.53
C ALA A 31 9.18 14.06 -3.93
N ALA A 32 9.61 12.82 -4.19
CA ALA A 32 10.96 12.54 -4.67
C ALA A 32 11.19 13.09 -6.09
N ASP A 33 10.21 12.95 -6.99
CA ASP A 33 10.24 13.50 -8.36
C ASP A 33 10.38 15.03 -8.30
N THR A 34 9.58 15.68 -7.44
CA THR A 34 9.61 17.13 -7.23
C THR A 34 10.94 17.59 -6.66
N ALA A 35 11.52 16.84 -5.71
CA ALA A 35 12.77 17.20 -5.04
C ALA A 35 14.00 17.10 -5.97
N VAL A 36 14.05 16.07 -6.83
CA VAL A 36 15.14 15.92 -7.80
C VAL A 36 15.06 16.99 -8.88
N ASN A 37 13.83 17.37 -9.28
CA ASN A 37 13.56 18.43 -10.26
C ASN A 37 14.49 18.35 -11.49
N SER A 38 14.75 17.13 -12.00
CA SER A 38 15.75 16.93 -13.05
C SER A 38 15.33 17.69 -14.33
N PRO A 39 16.19 18.56 -14.88
CA PRO A 39 15.94 19.23 -16.15
C PRO A 39 15.75 18.26 -17.32
N ALA A 40 16.26 17.03 -17.21
CA ALA A 40 16.08 15.99 -18.22
C ALA A 40 14.61 15.54 -18.31
N ALA A 41 13.86 15.57 -17.20
CA ALA A 41 12.42 15.29 -17.18
C ALA A 41 11.59 16.38 -17.90
N HIS A 42 12.12 17.61 -18.00
CA HIS A 42 11.41 18.77 -18.55
C HIS A 42 11.72 19.08 -20.02
N ARG A 43 12.72 18.43 -20.63
CA ARG A 43 13.19 18.73 -22.00
C ARG A 43 12.79 17.72 -23.07
N GLY A 44 11.95 16.74 -22.76
CA GLY A 44 11.53 15.71 -23.72
C GLY A 44 12.67 14.77 -24.17
N ASP A 45 13.82 14.84 -23.50
CA ASP A 45 14.96 13.96 -23.71
C ASP A 45 14.81 12.78 -22.74
N SER A 46 14.88 11.55 -23.22
CA SER A 46 14.50 10.33 -22.46
C SER A 46 15.46 9.97 -21.31
N GLY A 47 16.41 10.85 -20.97
CA GLY A 47 17.59 10.47 -20.22
C GLY A 47 17.59 10.96 -18.79
N TRP A 48 16.86 10.29 -17.89
CA TRP A 48 17.31 10.26 -16.49
C TRP A 48 18.77 9.84 -16.49
N ARG A 49 19.66 10.73 -16.09
CA ARG A 49 21.07 10.37 -15.93
C ARG A 49 21.18 9.43 -14.73
N LYS A 50 22.21 8.59 -14.69
CA LYS A 50 22.48 7.75 -13.51
C LYS A 50 22.60 8.57 -12.23
N SER A 51 23.09 9.81 -12.31
CA SER A 51 23.12 10.77 -11.20
C SER A 51 21.73 11.17 -10.70
N ASP A 52 20.78 11.34 -11.62
CA ASP A 52 19.41 11.77 -11.32
C ASP A 52 18.65 10.62 -10.67
N GLU A 53 18.82 9.40 -11.20
CA GLU A 53 18.30 8.17 -10.58
C GLU A 53 18.86 7.98 -9.17
N ALA A 54 20.18 8.13 -8.98
CA ALA A 54 20.78 7.99 -7.66
C ALA A 54 20.25 9.05 -6.66
N ALA A 55 20.09 10.30 -7.11
CA ALA A 55 19.51 11.36 -6.30
C ALA A 55 18.04 11.06 -5.94
N TYR A 56 17.25 10.59 -6.91
CA TYR A 56 15.87 10.17 -6.68
C TYR A 56 15.77 9.05 -5.65
N GLN A 57 16.54 7.98 -5.81
CA GLN A 57 16.52 6.85 -4.89
C GLN A 57 16.97 7.27 -3.49
N ALA A 58 17.94 8.17 -3.38
CA ALA A 58 18.37 8.72 -2.09
C ALA A 58 17.26 9.52 -1.39
N VAL A 59 16.58 10.42 -2.11
CA VAL A 59 15.44 11.18 -1.57
C VAL A 59 14.29 10.25 -1.21
N LEU A 60 13.95 9.29 -2.07
CA LEU A 60 12.90 8.32 -1.82
C LEU A 60 13.20 7.45 -0.59
N ALA A 61 14.46 7.05 -0.39
CA ALA A 61 14.89 6.31 0.78
C ALA A 61 14.74 7.13 2.07
N ASP A 62 15.13 8.41 2.06
CA ASP A 62 14.94 9.32 3.20
C ASP A 62 13.45 9.54 3.51
N LEU A 63 12.63 9.79 2.49
CA LEU A 63 11.17 9.92 2.66
C LEU A 63 10.55 8.66 3.26
N ARG A 64 10.95 7.46 2.79
CA ARG A 64 10.52 6.18 3.36
C ARG A 64 10.97 6.01 4.79
N TYR A 65 12.20 6.42 5.11
CA TYR A 65 12.72 6.35 6.47
C TYR A 65 11.91 7.22 7.43
N ARG A 66 11.59 8.46 7.03
CA ARG A 66 10.75 9.38 7.82
C ARG A 66 9.33 8.85 8.02
N ASN A 67 8.76 8.19 7.01
CA ASN A 67 7.41 7.63 7.05
C ASN A 67 7.35 6.16 7.53
N ARG A 68 8.48 5.58 7.97
CA ARG A 68 8.58 4.13 8.25
C ARG A 68 7.58 3.64 9.30
N ASN A 69 7.29 4.48 10.29
CA ASN A 69 6.39 4.13 11.39
C ASN A 69 4.95 4.06 10.90
N ASP A 70 4.52 5.01 10.08
CA ASP A 70 3.19 5.06 9.50
C ASP A 70 2.98 3.92 8.50
N ILE A 71 3.98 3.68 7.63
CA ILE A 71 4.00 2.52 6.73
C ILE A 71 3.89 1.23 7.55
N GLY A 72 4.75 1.06 8.55
CA GLY A 72 4.75 -0.13 9.40
C GLY A 72 3.43 -0.36 10.13
N ALA A 73 2.82 0.70 10.67
CA ALA A 73 1.53 0.63 11.34
C ALA A 73 0.40 0.23 10.39
N LEU A 74 0.36 0.81 9.19
CA LEU A 74 -0.63 0.48 8.17
C LEU A 74 -0.43 -0.94 7.62
N THR A 75 0.81 -1.38 7.38
CA THR A 75 1.12 -2.75 6.97
C THR A 75 0.70 -3.75 8.04
N ALA A 76 1.01 -3.50 9.31
CA ALA A 76 0.58 -4.35 10.42
C ALA A 76 -0.96 -4.41 10.54
N LYS A 77 -1.64 -3.28 10.34
CA LYS A 77 -3.10 -3.21 10.31
C LYS A 77 -3.68 -4.04 9.15
N LEU A 78 -3.12 -3.91 7.95
CA LEU A 78 -3.54 -4.66 6.78
C LEU A 78 -3.40 -6.18 7.01
N ASN A 79 -2.26 -6.61 7.58
CA ASN A 79 -2.03 -8.01 7.91
C ASN A 79 -3.07 -8.56 8.90
N ARG A 80 -3.40 -7.81 9.95
CA ARG A 80 -4.45 -8.20 10.91
C ARG A 80 -5.82 -8.32 10.24
N GLN A 81 -6.17 -7.39 9.36
CA GLN A 81 -7.43 -7.44 8.62
C GLN A 81 -7.50 -8.65 7.69
N GLN A 82 -6.42 -8.94 6.96
CA GLN A 82 -6.32 -10.14 6.12
C GLN A 82 -6.44 -11.43 6.94
N ALA A 83 -5.79 -11.50 8.11
CA ALA A 83 -5.90 -12.64 9.02
C ALA A 83 -7.35 -12.82 9.53
N ALA A 84 -8.03 -11.74 9.91
CA ALA A 84 -9.41 -11.78 10.33
C ALA A 84 -10.35 -12.28 9.22
N ILE A 85 -10.17 -11.80 7.98
CA ILE A 85 -10.94 -12.25 6.81
C ILE A 85 -10.74 -13.75 6.58
N ARG A 86 -9.49 -14.23 6.63
CA ARG A 86 -9.17 -15.66 6.49
C ARG A 86 -9.85 -16.50 7.58
N ALA A 87 -9.76 -16.06 8.85
CA ALA A 87 -10.40 -16.75 9.97
C ALA A 87 -11.93 -16.81 9.83
N TRP A 88 -12.55 -15.72 9.37
CA TRP A 88 -13.98 -15.69 9.09
C TRP A 88 -14.38 -16.71 8.01
N LEU A 89 -13.64 -16.75 6.89
CA LEU A 89 -13.88 -17.69 5.80
C LEU A 89 -13.72 -19.15 6.26
N THR A 90 -12.68 -19.46 7.03
CA THR A 90 -12.48 -20.81 7.59
C THR A 90 -13.62 -21.20 8.53
N LYS A 91 -14.11 -20.28 9.38
CA LYS A 91 -15.25 -20.54 10.26
C LYS A 91 -16.53 -20.79 9.46
N ALA A 92 -16.79 -19.98 8.42
CA ALA A 92 -17.95 -20.15 7.56
C ALA A 92 -17.96 -21.52 6.88
N GLN A 93 -16.82 -21.96 6.32
CA GLN A 93 -16.67 -23.29 5.70
C GLN A 93 -16.93 -24.44 6.68
N ARG A 94 -16.38 -24.36 7.90
CA ARG A 94 -16.61 -25.37 8.95
C ARG A 94 -18.08 -25.50 9.35
N ASN A 95 -18.82 -24.39 9.37
CA ASN A 95 -20.24 -24.41 9.71
C ASN A 95 -21.09 -25.01 8.59
N SER A 96 -20.74 -24.77 7.32
CA SER A 96 -21.40 -25.41 6.17
C SER A 96 -21.17 -26.92 6.14
N ALA A 97 -19.97 -27.40 6.50
CA ALA A 97 -19.65 -28.83 6.54
C ALA A 97 -20.34 -29.62 7.67
N LYS A 98 -20.86 -28.95 8.71
CA LYS A 98 -21.61 -29.58 9.82
C LYS A 98 -23.11 -29.70 9.58
N HIS A 99 -23.63 -29.00 8.57
CA HIS A 99 -25.07 -28.99 8.24
C HIS A 99 -25.41 -29.83 6.99
N ASN A 100 -24.40 -30.48 6.40
CA ASN A 100 -24.53 -31.53 5.39
C ASN A 100 -24.18 -32.87 6.03
#